data_AF-A0A7H8T2G3-F1
#
_entry.id   AF-A0A7H8T2G3-F1
#
_cell.length_a   1.000
_cell.length_b   1.000
_cell.length_c   1.000
_cell.angle_alpha   90.00
_cell.angle_beta   90.00
_cell.angle_gamma   90.00
#
_symmetry.space_group_name_H-M   'P 1'
#
loop_
_entity.id
_entity.type
_entity.pdbx_description
1 polymer ?
#
loop_
_entity_poly.entity_id
_entity_poly.type
_entity_poly.pdbx_seq_one_letter_code
_entity_poly.pdbx_strand_id
1 'polypeptide(L)'
;MKDAYELYRRAVDDVWKGWWVCWPLSRRVEVGQVLENVDGMVRTAGTLTERGIPFAPHPGTPHNNYTYDTQGSASLQFKAAGVAMDGLAALAVADFGARVTFEKGNSALIVYRGLTETGVADVRALAAALVQRGWDDWDDTLLAVTDVVAADSGIVLTAAESGASVELRLQANAGQAQLGLADLAGQTSVAWRRRLGLEWLGTDTTPFFRVVRLRKTWFGKVEKDYGPRQPGRGAAPVPVPPVLLEEAYDDPASVLETVASEEQPPPVVLPNEQLPGAP
;
A
#
# COMPACT_ATOMS: atom_id res chain seq x y z
N MET A 1 3.02 -9.37 -21.68
CA MET A 1 3.29 -9.84 -20.30
C MET A 1 2.75 -8.75 -19.41
N LYS A 2 1.90 -9.06 -18.41
CA LYS A 2 1.43 -8.02 -17.49
C LYS A 2 2.60 -7.58 -16.62
N ASP A 3 2.68 -6.28 -16.32
CA ASP A 3 3.64 -5.78 -15.35
C ASP A 3 3.31 -6.34 -13.95
N ALA A 4 4.33 -6.53 -13.12
CA ALA A 4 4.20 -7.07 -11.77
C ALA A 4 3.23 -6.23 -10.91
N TYR A 5 3.26 -4.90 -11.09
CA TYR A 5 2.33 -3.98 -10.45
C TYR A 5 0.86 -4.29 -10.82
N GLU A 6 0.55 -4.41 -12.11
CA GLU A 6 -0.82 -4.69 -12.56
C GLU A 6 -1.34 -6.03 -12.05
N LEU A 7 -0.47 -7.03 -12.02
CA LEU A 7 -0.81 -8.35 -11.52
C LEU A 7 -1.07 -8.33 -10.00
N TYR A 8 -0.21 -7.65 -9.24
CA TYR A 8 -0.40 -7.45 -7.80
C TYR A 8 -1.69 -6.67 -7.50
N ARG A 9 -1.89 -5.52 -8.16
CA ARG A 9 -3.09 -4.70 -8.00
C ARG A 9 -4.35 -5.51 -8.28
N ARG A 10 -4.38 -6.27 -9.37
CA ARG A 10 -5.53 -7.13 -9.70
C ARG A 10 -5.77 -8.22 -8.66
N ALA A 11 -4.71 -8.79 -8.10
CA ALA A 11 -4.81 -9.85 -7.10
C ALA A 11 -5.44 -9.35 -5.79
N VAL A 12 -5.18 -8.10 -5.40
CA VAL A 12 -5.67 -7.53 -4.14
C VAL A 12 -6.99 -6.76 -4.27
N ASP A 13 -7.38 -6.38 -5.49
CA ASP A 13 -8.52 -5.48 -5.77
C ASP A 13 -9.87 -5.94 -5.21
N ASP A 14 -10.14 -7.25 -5.16
CA ASP A 14 -11.42 -7.78 -4.67
C ASP A 14 -11.63 -7.52 -3.17
N VAL A 15 -10.62 -7.85 -2.36
CA VAL A 15 -10.67 -7.69 -0.90
C VAL A 15 -10.37 -6.26 -0.47
N TRP A 16 -9.44 -5.61 -1.16
CA TRP A 16 -8.96 -4.26 -0.83
C TRP A 16 -9.53 -3.21 -1.78
N LYS A 17 -10.76 -3.41 -2.25
CA LYS A 17 -11.45 -2.48 -3.14
C LYS A 17 -11.49 -1.07 -2.53
N GLY A 18 -11.14 -0.07 -3.33
CA GLY A 18 -11.09 1.34 -2.91
C GLY A 18 -9.87 1.69 -2.05
N TRP A 19 -8.95 0.77 -1.79
CA TRP A 19 -7.64 1.08 -1.22
C TRP A 19 -6.62 1.30 -2.33
N TRP A 20 -5.73 2.26 -2.12
CA TRP A 20 -4.53 2.38 -2.92
C TRP A 20 -3.52 1.32 -2.49
N VAL A 21 -2.74 0.84 -3.44
CA VAL A 21 -1.67 -0.13 -3.19
C VAL A 21 -0.34 0.59 -3.05
N CYS A 22 0.49 0.19 -2.10
CA CYS A 22 1.84 0.75 -2.01
C CYS A 22 2.76 0.08 -3.02
N TRP A 23 3.43 0.89 -3.83
CA TRP A 23 4.42 0.43 -4.79
C TRP A 23 5.59 1.42 -4.88
N PRO A 24 6.87 0.95 -4.85
CA PRO A 24 7.29 -0.43 -4.62
C PRO A 24 6.89 -0.93 -3.22
N LEU A 25 6.75 -2.25 -3.03
CA LEU A 25 6.30 -2.86 -1.76
C LEU A 25 7.24 -2.60 -0.55
N SER A 26 8.46 -2.12 -0.82
CA SER A 26 9.41 -1.65 0.19
C SER A 26 9.13 -0.23 0.70
N ARG A 27 8.30 0.54 0.00
CA ARG A 27 7.93 1.89 0.41
C ARG A 27 7.02 1.81 1.63
N ARG A 28 7.31 2.64 2.62
CA ARG A 28 6.43 2.89 3.76
C ARG A 28 5.59 4.12 3.50
N VAL A 29 4.31 3.99 3.83
CA VAL A 29 3.33 5.08 3.80
C VAL A 29 2.74 5.16 5.21
N GLU A 30 2.59 6.38 5.71
CA GLU A 30 2.16 6.65 7.08
C GLU A 30 0.90 7.51 7.09
N VAL A 31 0.06 7.33 8.11
CA VAL A 31 -1.10 8.19 8.34
C VAL A 31 -0.63 9.63 8.52
N GLY A 32 -1.28 10.56 7.83
CA GLY A 32 -0.93 11.97 7.82
C GLY A 32 0.23 12.34 6.89
N GLN A 33 0.78 11.40 6.12
CA GLN A 33 1.61 11.75 4.98
C GLN A 33 0.77 12.52 3.93
N VAL A 34 1.38 13.52 3.30
CA VAL A 34 0.77 14.25 2.20
C VAL A 34 1.43 13.84 0.91
N LEU A 35 0.61 13.47 -0.06
CA LEU A 35 1.02 13.14 -1.41
C LEU A 35 0.53 14.23 -2.36
N GLU A 36 1.20 14.37 -3.49
CA GLU A 36 0.81 15.29 -4.54
C GLU A 36 0.72 14.50 -5.84
N ASN A 37 -0.41 14.61 -6.53
CA ASN A 37 -0.66 13.97 -7.81
C ASN A 37 -0.65 15.02 -8.92
N VAL A 38 0.48 15.12 -9.62
CA VAL A 38 0.68 16.05 -10.75
C VAL A 38 1.02 15.24 -11.98
N ASP A 39 0.30 15.50 -13.08
CA ASP A 39 0.50 14.86 -14.38
C ASP A 39 0.52 13.32 -14.34
N GLY A 40 -0.32 12.74 -13.47
CA GLY A 40 -0.38 11.28 -13.29
C GLY A 40 0.83 10.71 -12.58
N MET A 41 1.56 11.51 -11.80
CA MET A 41 2.66 11.07 -10.95
C MET A 41 2.38 11.43 -9.49
N VAL A 42 2.45 10.44 -8.61
CA VAL A 42 2.30 10.64 -7.17
C VAL A 42 3.65 10.73 -6.50
N ARG A 43 3.92 11.86 -5.83
CA ARG A 43 5.13 12.10 -5.03
C ARG A 43 4.78 12.49 -3.60
N THR A 44 5.72 12.33 -2.68
CA THR A 44 5.57 12.83 -1.31
C THR A 44 5.69 14.35 -1.29
N ALA A 45 4.77 15.03 -0.62
CA ALA A 45 4.69 16.48 -0.50
C ALA A 45 4.66 16.95 0.97
N GLY A 46 5.32 16.18 1.85
CA GLY A 46 5.45 16.44 3.29
C GLY A 46 4.43 15.66 4.13
N THR A 47 4.09 16.22 5.29
CA THR A 47 3.08 15.68 6.21
C THR A 47 2.01 16.72 6.56
N LEU A 48 0.87 16.26 7.08
CA LEU A 48 -0.18 17.12 7.62
C LEU A 48 0.37 18.02 8.72
N THR A 49 1.21 17.47 9.60
CA THR A 49 1.84 18.22 10.70
C THR A 49 2.78 19.32 10.22
N GLU A 50 3.63 19.05 9.23
CA GLU A 50 4.51 20.07 8.60
C GLU A 50 3.69 21.19 7.95
N ARG A 51 2.50 20.85 7.45
CA ARG A 51 1.52 21.79 6.90
C ARG A 51 0.58 22.34 7.97
N GLY A 52 0.90 22.20 9.26
CA GLY A 52 0.12 22.74 10.37
C GLY A 52 -1.34 22.28 10.41
N ILE A 53 -1.65 21.10 9.87
CA ILE A 53 -2.94 20.42 9.99
C ILE A 53 -2.82 19.41 11.13
N PRO A 54 -3.44 19.68 12.30
CA PRO A 54 -3.43 18.73 13.39
C PRO A 54 -4.31 17.53 13.04
N PHE A 55 -3.84 16.34 13.39
CA PHE A 55 -4.65 15.12 13.37
C PHE A 55 -4.20 14.20 14.51
N ALA A 56 -5.08 13.31 14.93
CA ALA A 56 -4.76 12.25 15.87
C ALA A 56 -4.95 10.90 15.19
N PRO A 57 -3.96 9.99 15.23
CA PRO A 57 -4.16 8.62 14.77
C PRO A 57 -5.06 7.85 15.74
N HIS A 58 -5.93 7.00 15.23
CA HIS A 58 -6.59 5.95 16.00
C HIS A 58 -5.66 4.74 16.12
N PRO A 59 -5.57 4.08 17.30
CA PRO A 59 -4.80 2.87 17.46
C PRO A 59 -5.21 1.78 16.46
N GLY A 60 -4.24 0.95 16.09
CA GLY A 60 -4.39 -0.06 15.07
C GLY A 60 -5.52 -1.04 15.35
N THR A 61 -6.48 -1.17 14.44
CA THR A 61 -7.48 -2.25 14.45
C THR A 61 -6.86 -3.48 13.79
N PRO A 62 -6.73 -4.62 14.51
CA PRO A 62 -6.17 -5.82 13.93
C PRO A 62 -7.06 -6.38 12.82
N HIS A 63 -6.43 -6.84 11.75
CA HIS A 63 -7.03 -7.60 10.66
C HIS A 63 -6.54 -9.06 10.70
N ASN A 64 -7.31 -9.95 10.06
CA ASN A 64 -6.84 -11.31 9.83
C ASN A 64 -5.64 -11.32 8.87
N ASN A 65 -4.82 -12.36 8.94
CA ASN A 65 -3.79 -12.59 7.94
C ASN A 65 -4.43 -12.66 6.54
N TYR A 66 -3.75 -12.08 5.55
CA TYR A 66 -4.22 -12.10 4.17
C TYR A 66 -3.47 -13.14 3.38
N THR A 67 -4.21 -13.89 2.57
CA THR A 67 -3.63 -14.90 1.67
C THR A 67 -4.42 -14.88 0.39
N TYR A 68 -3.71 -14.71 -0.71
CA TYR A 68 -4.26 -14.78 -2.05
C TYR A 68 -3.39 -15.67 -2.94
N ASP A 69 -4.02 -16.65 -3.55
CA ASP A 69 -3.51 -17.39 -4.70
C ASP A 69 -4.48 -17.13 -5.85
N THR A 70 -3.97 -16.96 -7.06
CA THR A 70 -4.77 -16.77 -8.28
C THR A 70 -5.60 -18.03 -8.60
N GLN A 71 -6.65 -18.25 -7.82
CA GLN A 71 -7.62 -19.33 -7.94
C GLN A 71 -6.99 -20.74 -7.87
N GLY A 72 -6.05 -20.97 -6.95
CA GLY A 72 -5.40 -22.29 -6.78
C GLY A 72 -4.29 -22.57 -7.79
N SER A 73 -3.72 -21.52 -8.39
CA SER A 73 -2.66 -21.64 -9.40
C SER A 73 -1.29 -21.93 -8.81
N ALA A 74 -1.12 -21.78 -7.49
CA ALA A 74 0.13 -22.04 -6.79
C ALA A 74 0.00 -23.33 -5.98
N SER A 75 0.81 -24.33 -6.32
CA SER A 75 1.00 -25.52 -5.51
C SER A 75 2.11 -25.31 -4.49
N LEU A 76 1.87 -25.74 -3.25
CA LEU A 76 2.82 -25.62 -2.15
C LEU A 76 3.22 -27.00 -1.63
N GLN A 77 4.52 -27.20 -1.43
CA GLN A 77 5.08 -28.39 -0.80
C GLN A 77 6.01 -27.97 0.33
N PHE A 78 5.72 -28.39 1.56
CA PHE A 78 6.53 -28.06 2.73
C PHE A 78 7.52 -29.18 3.08
N LYS A 79 8.78 -28.81 3.30
CA LYS A 79 9.82 -29.65 3.87
C LYS A 79 9.87 -29.45 5.38
N ALA A 80 9.72 -30.55 6.12
CA ALA A 80 9.89 -30.59 7.57
C ALA A 80 11.31 -31.05 7.95
N ALA A 81 11.74 -30.71 9.17
CA ALA A 81 13.04 -31.10 9.70
C ALA A 81 13.23 -32.62 9.71
N GLY A 82 14.41 -33.07 9.27
CA GLY A 82 14.76 -34.49 9.19
C GLY A 82 14.10 -35.27 8.05
N VAL A 83 13.25 -34.64 7.23
CA VAL A 83 12.60 -35.28 6.08
C VAL A 83 13.33 -34.88 4.79
N ALA A 84 13.96 -35.85 4.12
CA ALA A 84 14.46 -35.63 2.77
C ALA A 84 13.27 -35.49 1.81
N MET A 85 13.35 -34.53 0.89
CA MET A 85 12.32 -34.35 -0.15
C MET A 85 12.98 -34.37 -1.52
N ASP A 86 12.58 -35.34 -2.33
CA ASP A 86 13.09 -35.50 -3.69
C ASP A 86 12.76 -34.27 -4.54
N GLY A 87 13.73 -33.84 -5.33
CA GLY A 87 13.56 -32.69 -6.23
C GLY A 87 13.68 -31.30 -5.58
N LEU A 88 14.08 -31.19 -4.30
CA LEU A 88 14.39 -29.94 -3.60
C LEU A 88 15.88 -29.80 -3.27
N ALA A 89 16.73 -29.75 -4.29
CA ALA A 89 18.18 -29.72 -4.11
C ALA A 89 18.65 -28.49 -3.30
N ALA A 90 18.01 -27.32 -3.45
CA ALA A 90 18.42 -26.11 -2.75
C ALA A 90 18.03 -26.09 -1.26
N LEU A 91 17.11 -26.98 -0.88
CA LEU A 91 16.62 -27.19 0.49
C LEU A 91 17.19 -28.45 1.15
N ALA A 92 18.13 -29.17 0.50
CA ALA A 92 18.71 -30.40 1.03
C ALA A 92 19.23 -30.25 2.47
N VAL A 93 19.93 -29.14 2.75
CA VAL A 93 20.54 -28.82 4.06
C VAL A 93 19.67 -27.94 4.97
N ALA A 94 18.49 -27.50 4.53
CA ALA A 94 17.61 -26.65 5.34
C ALA A 94 16.74 -27.49 6.27
N ASP A 95 16.60 -27.12 7.55
CA ASP A 95 15.69 -27.84 8.46
C ASP A 95 14.24 -27.71 7.99
N PHE A 96 13.83 -26.51 7.60
CA PHE A 96 12.50 -26.24 7.09
C PHE A 96 12.55 -25.49 5.76
N GLY A 97 11.59 -25.79 4.88
CA GLY A 97 11.49 -25.10 3.61
C GLY A 97 10.14 -25.28 2.95
N ALA A 98 9.92 -24.53 1.88
CA ALA A 98 8.74 -24.67 1.05
C ALA A 98 9.11 -24.54 -0.42
N ARG A 99 8.48 -25.33 -1.29
CA ARG A 99 8.48 -25.12 -2.73
C ARG A 99 7.13 -24.55 -3.13
N VAL A 100 7.15 -23.43 -3.81
CA VAL A 100 5.98 -22.88 -4.50
C VAL A 100 6.17 -23.14 -5.99
N THR A 101 5.18 -23.75 -6.64
CA THR A 101 5.17 -23.97 -8.10
C THR A 101 3.87 -23.43 -8.69
N PHE A 102 4.00 -22.55 -9.68
CA PHE A 102 2.87 -21.94 -10.37
C PHE A 102 2.49 -22.75 -11.60
N GLU A 103 1.24 -23.19 -11.65
CA GLU A 103 0.67 -23.95 -12.77
C GLU A 103 0.40 -23.04 -13.99
N LYS A 104 0.19 -21.75 -13.77
CA LYS A 104 -0.14 -20.75 -14.79
C LYS A 104 0.81 -19.57 -14.74
N GLY A 105 1.10 -18.98 -15.90
CA GLY A 105 1.77 -17.68 -15.98
C GLY A 105 0.83 -16.53 -15.59
N ASN A 106 1.37 -15.34 -15.34
CA ASN A 106 0.61 -14.18 -14.84
C ASN A 106 -0.26 -14.52 -13.61
N SER A 107 0.29 -15.31 -12.70
CA SER A 107 -0.34 -15.70 -11.44
C SER A 107 0.46 -15.14 -10.28
N ALA A 108 -0.21 -14.87 -9.16
CA ALA A 108 0.38 -14.32 -7.96
C ALA A 108 0.04 -15.17 -6.73
N LEU A 109 1.03 -15.30 -5.84
CA LEU A 109 0.87 -15.74 -4.46
C LEU A 109 1.24 -14.56 -3.56
N ILE A 110 0.30 -14.13 -2.74
CA ILE A 110 0.44 -13.02 -1.81
C ILE A 110 0.08 -13.52 -0.42
N VAL A 111 0.97 -13.32 0.54
CA VAL A 111 0.70 -13.62 1.94
C VAL A 111 1.17 -12.44 2.78
N TYR A 112 0.27 -11.89 3.60
CA TYR A 112 0.60 -10.90 4.63
C TYR A 112 0.18 -11.41 6.00
N ARG A 113 1.02 -11.14 6.99
CA ARG A 113 0.80 -11.54 8.39
C ARG A 113 0.75 -10.32 9.29
N GLY A 114 -0.09 -10.39 10.32
CA GLY A 114 -0.18 -9.34 11.34
C GLY A 114 -0.72 -8.03 10.77
N LEU A 115 -1.73 -8.12 9.90
CA LEU A 115 -2.31 -6.92 9.30
C LEU A 115 -2.95 -6.06 10.38
N THR A 116 -2.66 -4.76 10.34
CA THR A 116 -3.19 -3.77 11.30
C THR A 116 -3.54 -2.49 10.55
N GLU A 117 -4.77 -2.01 10.72
CA GLU A 117 -5.23 -0.76 10.13
C GLU A 117 -5.15 0.38 11.13
N THR A 118 -4.41 1.42 10.79
CA THR A 118 -4.33 2.69 11.53
C THR A 118 -4.93 3.78 10.68
N GLY A 119 -5.64 4.73 11.30
CA GLY A 119 -6.33 5.78 10.55
C GLY A 119 -6.46 7.08 11.34
N VAL A 120 -7.03 8.11 10.73
CA VAL A 120 -7.32 9.38 11.41
C VAL A 120 -8.56 9.22 12.30
N ALA A 121 -8.45 9.56 13.59
CA ALA A 121 -9.52 9.37 14.56
C ALA A 121 -10.70 10.33 14.38
N ASP A 122 -10.44 11.58 13.99
CA ASP A 122 -11.47 12.61 13.82
C ASP A 122 -11.44 13.19 12.41
N VAL A 123 -12.24 12.59 11.53
CA VAL A 123 -12.37 13.02 10.14
C VAL A 123 -13.03 14.39 10.03
N ARG A 124 -13.87 14.80 10.99
CA ARG A 124 -14.52 16.12 10.99
C ARG A 124 -13.50 17.23 11.26
N ALA A 125 -12.67 17.04 12.28
CA ALA A 125 -11.57 17.96 12.58
C ALA A 125 -10.57 18.03 11.41
N LEU A 126 -10.25 16.89 10.80
CA LEU A 126 -9.40 16.85 9.59
C LEU A 126 -10.03 17.65 8.44
N ALA A 127 -11.33 17.46 8.18
CA ALA A 127 -12.03 18.15 7.11
C ALA A 127 -12.01 19.68 7.31
N ALA A 128 -12.31 20.15 8.52
CA ALA A 128 -12.27 21.56 8.84
C ALA A 128 -10.85 22.16 8.68
N ALA A 129 -9.82 21.44 9.14
CA ALA A 129 -8.44 21.88 8.99
C ALA A 129 -7.97 21.88 7.52
N LEU A 130 -8.41 20.88 6.73
CA LEU A 130 -8.16 20.85 5.29
C LEU A 130 -8.89 21.97 4.57
N VAL A 131 -10.15 22.29 4.91
CA VAL A 131 -10.87 23.45 4.35
C VAL A 131 -10.14 24.75 4.66
N GLN A 132 -9.64 24.90 5.90
CA GLN A 132 -8.85 26.06 6.27
C GLN A 132 -7.58 26.19 5.42
N ARG A 133 -6.86 25.09 5.22
CA ARG A 133 -5.69 25.08 4.31
C ARG A 133 -6.08 25.23 2.85
N GLY A 134 -7.24 24.73 2.46
CA GLY A 134 -7.86 24.90 1.16
C GLY A 134 -7.93 26.36 0.79
N TRP A 135 -8.29 27.21 1.75
CA TRP A 135 -8.36 28.65 1.55
C TRP A 135 -7.01 29.31 1.28
N ASP A 136 -5.94 28.77 1.86
CA ASP A 136 -4.59 29.36 1.84
C ASP A 136 -3.71 28.77 0.73
N ASP A 137 -3.29 27.52 0.88
CA ASP A 137 -2.21 26.89 0.12
C ASP A 137 -2.45 25.41 -0.25
N TRP A 138 -3.66 24.90 -0.01
CA TRP A 138 -4.05 23.53 -0.39
C TRP A 138 -4.91 23.52 -1.66
N ASP A 139 -4.42 22.86 -2.70
CA ASP A 139 -5.09 22.72 -4.00
C ASP A 139 -5.64 21.29 -4.24
N ASP A 140 -6.21 21.06 -5.42
CA ASP A 140 -6.87 19.81 -5.79
C ASP A 140 -5.90 18.70 -6.22
N THR A 141 -4.59 18.97 -6.26
CA THR A 141 -3.53 17.98 -6.52
C THR A 141 -3.03 17.30 -5.26
N LEU A 142 -3.23 17.94 -4.09
CA LEU A 142 -2.78 17.43 -2.80
C LEU A 142 -3.75 16.41 -2.21
N LEU A 143 -3.16 15.33 -1.69
CA LEU A 143 -3.84 14.17 -1.14
C LEU A 143 -3.33 13.92 0.29
N ALA A 144 -4.23 13.74 1.24
CA ALA A 144 -3.88 13.38 2.62
C ALA A 144 -4.07 11.87 2.84
N VAL A 145 -3.03 11.17 3.29
CA VAL A 145 -3.14 9.77 3.71
C VAL A 145 -3.91 9.71 5.03
N THR A 146 -5.05 9.01 5.01
CA THR A 146 -5.99 8.97 6.15
C THR A 146 -6.00 7.62 6.83
N ASP A 147 -5.81 6.53 6.08
CA ASP A 147 -5.75 5.19 6.62
C ASP A 147 -4.59 4.43 5.99
N VAL A 148 -3.97 3.56 6.78
CA VAL A 148 -2.86 2.71 6.41
C VAL A 148 -3.09 1.32 6.98
N VAL A 149 -2.99 0.31 6.12
CA VAL A 149 -2.87 -1.08 6.54
C VAL A 149 -1.39 -1.45 6.50
N ALA A 150 -0.84 -1.72 7.67
CA ALA A 150 0.50 -2.26 7.85
C ALA A 150 0.46 -3.78 8.01
N ALA A 151 1.54 -4.47 7.64
CA ALA A 151 1.76 -5.88 7.92
C ALA A 151 3.10 -6.07 8.63
N ASP A 152 3.14 -6.89 9.68
CA ASP A 152 4.37 -7.32 10.33
C ASP A 152 5.33 -7.93 9.32
N SER A 153 4.79 -8.72 8.38
CA SER A 153 5.57 -9.36 7.35
C SER A 153 4.74 -9.79 6.15
N GLY A 154 5.42 -10.03 5.02
CA GLY A 154 4.76 -10.47 3.81
C GLY A 154 5.67 -11.06 2.76
N ILE A 155 5.05 -11.80 1.85
CA ILE A 155 5.65 -12.36 0.65
C ILE A 155 4.72 -12.12 -0.54
N VAL A 156 5.30 -11.61 -1.63
CA VAL A 156 4.61 -11.44 -2.91
C VAL A 156 5.47 -12.11 -3.98
N LEU A 157 4.91 -13.15 -4.59
CA LEU A 157 5.53 -13.89 -5.67
C LEU A 157 4.63 -13.82 -6.89
N THR A 158 5.20 -13.57 -8.05
CA THR A 158 4.46 -13.67 -9.31
C THR A 158 5.17 -14.57 -10.30
N ALA A 159 4.39 -15.28 -11.12
CA ALA A 159 4.88 -16.14 -12.18
C ALA A 159 4.95 -15.38 -13.51
N ALA A 160 6.15 -15.34 -14.12
CA ALA A 160 6.28 -14.82 -15.49
C ALA A 160 5.65 -15.79 -16.51
N GLU A 161 5.73 -17.10 -16.26
CA GLU A 161 5.18 -18.16 -17.10
C GLU A 161 4.77 -19.40 -16.29
N SER A 162 4.06 -20.32 -16.94
CA SER A 162 3.68 -21.61 -16.34
C SER A 162 4.92 -22.43 -15.98
N GLY A 163 4.88 -23.11 -14.83
CA GLY A 163 6.01 -23.85 -14.27
C GLY A 163 7.04 -22.98 -13.55
N ALA A 164 6.77 -21.69 -13.37
CA ALA A 164 7.56 -20.85 -12.48
C ALA A 164 7.60 -21.46 -11.08
N SER A 165 8.75 -21.41 -10.44
CA SER A 165 8.93 -22.05 -9.12
C SER A 165 9.96 -21.33 -8.28
N VAL A 166 9.79 -21.47 -6.96
CA VAL A 166 10.72 -20.95 -5.96
C VAL A 166 10.82 -21.93 -4.80
N GLU A 167 12.03 -22.12 -4.31
CA GLU A 167 12.34 -22.85 -3.10
C GLU A 167 12.73 -21.84 -2.02
N LEU A 168 12.00 -21.87 -0.91
CA LEU A 168 12.08 -20.97 0.21
C LEU A 168 12.67 -21.71 1.42
N ARG A 169 13.66 -21.13 2.08
CA ARG A 169 14.13 -21.57 3.41
C ARG A 169 13.32 -20.84 4.47
N LEU A 170 12.82 -21.61 5.42
CA LEU A 170 12.01 -21.10 6.53
C LEU A 170 12.82 -21.21 7.81
N GLN A 171 12.86 -20.15 8.60
CA GLN A 171 13.32 -20.21 9.99
C GLN A 171 12.10 -20.49 10.86
N ALA A 172 12.01 -21.71 11.39
CA ALA A 172 10.97 -22.11 12.33
C ALA A 172 11.54 -22.22 13.74
N ASN A 173 10.74 -21.88 14.74
CA ASN A 173 11.12 -22.06 16.14
C ASN A 173 11.00 -23.54 16.52
N ALA A 174 11.88 -24.01 17.42
CA ALA A 174 11.82 -25.36 17.96
C ALA A 174 10.44 -25.64 18.56
N GLY A 175 9.70 -26.62 17.99
CA GLY A 175 8.36 -27.01 18.43
C GLY A 175 7.22 -26.75 17.43
N GLN A 176 7.46 -26.08 16.29
CA GLN A 176 6.48 -26.01 15.21
C GLN A 176 6.34 -27.37 14.52
N ALA A 177 5.29 -28.11 14.86
CA ALA A 177 5.03 -29.45 14.32
C ALA A 177 4.35 -29.42 12.93
N GLN A 178 3.72 -28.31 12.54
CA GLN A 178 3.06 -28.15 11.24
C GLN A 178 3.33 -26.76 10.70
N LEU A 179 3.83 -26.70 9.46
CA LEU A 179 3.98 -25.48 8.69
C LEU A 179 2.72 -25.24 7.86
N GLY A 180 2.26 -24.00 7.82
CA GLY A 180 1.15 -23.54 7.01
C GLY A 180 1.55 -22.39 6.08
N LEU A 181 0.59 -21.98 5.24
CA LEU A 181 0.79 -20.93 4.25
C LEU A 181 1.14 -19.56 4.88
N ALA A 182 0.56 -19.25 6.04
CA ALA A 182 0.88 -18.05 6.80
C ALA A 182 2.34 -18.01 7.31
N ASP A 183 2.99 -19.17 7.46
CA ASP A 183 4.40 -19.23 7.87
C ASP A 183 5.36 -18.78 6.76
N LEU A 184 4.91 -18.76 5.49
CA LEU A 184 5.74 -18.24 4.38
C LEU A 184 6.03 -16.75 4.51
N ALA A 185 5.11 -15.99 5.10
CA ALA A 185 5.33 -14.58 5.37
C ALA A 185 6.32 -14.36 6.53
N GLY A 186 6.77 -15.39 7.25
CA GLY A 186 7.72 -15.27 8.35
C GLY A 186 9.17 -14.98 7.92
N GLN A 187 10.13 -15.34 8.77
CA GLN A 187 11.56 -15.26 8.48
C GLN A 187 11.93 -16.26 7.37
N THR A 188 11.76 -15.81 6.13
CA THR A 188 11.90 -16.59 4.91
C THR A 188 13.02 -16.02 4.05
N SER A 189 13.80 -16.89 3.40
CA SER A 189 14.78 -16.50 2.39
C SER A 189 14.67 -17.38 1.15
N VAL A 190 15.07 -16.87 0.00
CA VAL A 190 15.04 -17.62 -1.26
C VAL A 190 16.29 -18.48 -1.41
N ALA A 191 16.10 -19.80 -1.53
CA ALA A 191 17.17 -20.75 -1.80
C ALA A 191 17.44 -20.87 -3.31
N TRP A 192 16.37 -20.89 -4.09
CA TRP A 192 16.41 -21.08 -5.53
C TRP A 192 15.14 -20.55 -6.17
N ARG A 193 15.23 -20.08 -7.41
CA ARG A 193 14.10 -19.57 -8.17
C ARG A 193 14.26 -19.83 -9.65
N ARG A 194 13.13 -19.94 -10.34
CA ARG A 194 13.09 -20.05 -11.79
C ARG A 194 11.82 -19.40 -12.33
N ARG A 195 11.98 -18.52 -13.32
CA ARG A 195 10.89 -17.92 -14.12
C ARG A 195 9.85 -17.15 -13.30
N LEU A 196 10.26 -16.60 -12.15
CA LEU A 196 9.43 -15.62 -11.42
C LEU A 196 9.39 -14.30 -12.19
N GLY A 197 8.25 -13.62 -12.13
CA GLY A 197 8.11 -12.24 -12.59
C GLY A 197 8.49 -11.25 -11.49
N LEU A 198 8.04 -11.50 -10.27
CA LEU A 198 8.34 -10.71 -9.07
C LEU A 198 8.66 -11.66 -7.91
N GLU A 199 9.63 -11.26 -7.12
CA GLU A 199 9.94 -11.83 -5.83
C GLU A 199 10.11 -10.70 -4.84
N TRP A 200 9.23 -10.63 -3.85
CA TRP A 200 9.33 -9.70 -2.76
C TRP A 200 9.06 -10.41 -1.44
N LEU A 201 9.96 -10.21 -0.47
CA LEU A 201 9.84 -10.67 0.90
C LEU A 201 10.20 -9.47 1.78
N GLY A 202 9.39 -9.20 2.79
CA GLY A 202 9.61 -8.03 3.63
C GLY A 202 8.99 -8.16 5.02
N THR A 203 9.49 -7.32 5.91
CA THR A 203 8.95 -7.09 7.26
C THR A 203 8.55 -5.62 7.36
N ASP A 204 7.62 -5.30 8.26
CA ASP A 204 7.17 -3.94 8.55
C ASP A 204 6.81 -3.16 7.27
N THR A 205 5.85 -3.69 6.51
CA THR A 205 5.42 -3.15 5.20
C THR A 205 4.07 -2.45 5.32
N THR A 206 3.79 -1.54 4.39
CA THR A 206 2.48 -0.88 4.24
C THR A 206 1.87 -1.31 2.91
N PRO A 207 1.16 -2.44 2.81
CA PRO A 207 0.61 -2.90 1.53
C PRO A 207 -0.48 -1.98 0.97
N PHE A 208 -1.30 -1.38 1.84
CA PHE A 208 -2.49 -0.62 1.43
C PHE A 208 -2.63 0.68 2.20
N PHE A 209 -3.17 1.71 1.55
CA PHE A 209 -3.49 2.98 2.18
C PHE A 209 -4.68 3.66 1.51
N ARG A 210 -5.31 4.59 2.20
CA ARG A 210 -6.37 5.46 1.66
C ARG A 210 -5.91 6.90 1.70
N VAL A 211 -6.37 7.64 0.69
CA VAL A 211 -6.13 9.07 0.58
C VAL A 211 -7.44 9.81 0.40
N VAL A 212 -7.50 11.01 0.97
CA VAL A 212 -8.59 11.96 0.77
C VAL A 212 -8.05 13.23 0.12
N ARG A 213 -8.94 13.96 -0.55
CA ARG A 213 -8.70 15.33 -1.01
C ARG A 213 -9.94 16.18 -0.81
N LEU A 214 -9.76 17.51 -0.87
CA LEU A 214 -10.88 18.42 -1.01
C LEU A 214 -11.55 18.21 -2.38
N ARG A 215 -12.87 18.18 -2.41
CA ARG A 215 -13.64 17.94 -3.64
C ARG A 215 -13.41 19.06 -4.65
N LYS A 216 -13.20 18.68 -5.91
CA LYS A 216 -13.17 19.62 -7.05
C LYS A 216 -14.46 20.44 -7.15
N THR A 217 -15.60 19.81 -6.90
CA THR A 217 -16.91 20.49 -6.89
C THR A 217 -17.04 21.49 -5.75
N TRP A 218 -16.43 21.22 -4.59
CA TRP A 218 -16.38 22.15 -3.48
C TRP A 218 -15.50 23.36 -3.82
N PHE A 219 -14.32 23.17 -4.40
CA PHE A 219 -13.48 24.28 -4.88
C PHE A 219 -14.24 25.18 -5.87
N GLY A 220 -14.97 24.59 -6.83
CA GLY A 220 -15.78 25.35 -7.78
C GLY A 220 -16.94 26.12 -7.14
N LYS A 221 -17.60 25.56 -6.11
CA LYS A 221 -18.61 26.26 -5.30
C LYS A 221 -18.00 27.47 -4.59
N VAL A 222 -16.88 27.26 -3.90
CA VAL A 222 -16.18 28.31 -3.17
C VAL A 222 -15.74 29.45 -4.09
N GLU A 223 -15.15 29.14 -5.25
CA GLU A 223 -14.73 30.15 -6.22
C GLU A 223 -15.92 30.97 -6.77
N LYS A 224 -17.06 30.31 -7.00
CA LYS A 224 -18.28 30.98 -7.47
C LYS A 224 -18.85 31.93 -6.41
N ASP A 225 -18.87 31.50 -5.15
CA ASP A 225 -19.53 32.24 -4.06
C ASP A 225 -18.64 33.35 -3.47
N TYR A 226 -17.32 33.15 -3.48
CA TYR A 226 -16.36 34.07 -2.83
C TYR A 226 -15.33 34.68 -3.79
N GLY A 227 -15.33 34.28 -5.07
CA GLY A 227 -14.36 34.72 -6.07
C GLY A 227 -13.07 33.87 -6.09
N PRO A 228 -12.16 34.14 -7.05
CA PRO A 228 -10.91 33.41 -7.15
C PRO A 228 -10.04 33.64 -5.91
N ARG A 229 -9.29 32.61 -5.51
CA ARG A 229 -8.27 32.72 -4.47
C ARG A 229 -7.31 33.84 -4.86
N GLN A 230 -7.16 34.85 -4.01
CA GLN A 230 -6.17 35.91 -4.22
C GLN A 230 -4.98 35.68 -3.31
N PRO A 231 -3.96 34.90 -3.71
CA PRO A 231 -2.71 34.86 -2.98
C PRO A 231 -2.01 36.22 -3.09
N GLY A 232 -1.79 36.88 -1.94
CA GLY A 232 -0.68 37.82 -1.78
C GLY A 232 -0.78 39.19 -2.44
N ARG A 233 -1.90 39.91 -2.35
CA ARG A 233 -1.97 41.34 -2.74
C ARG A 233 -1.99 42.30 -1.54
N GLY A 234 -1.09 42.13 -0.58
CA GLY A 234 -0.85 43.09 0.51
C GLY A 234 -2.03 43.37 1.46
N ALA A 235 -3.20 42.76 1.25
CA ALA A 235 -4.30 42.72 2.19
C ALA A 235 -4.03 41.66 3.25
N ALA A 236 -4.46 41.90 4.49
CA ALA A 236 -4.39 40.92 5.56
C ALA A 236 -5.03 39.58 5.12
N PRO A 237 -4.61 38.43 5.70
CA PRO A 237 -5.23 37.14 5.41
C PRO A 237 -6.74 37.25 5.55
N VAL A 238 -7.48 36.97 4.47
CA VAL A 238 -8.94 36.97 4.51
C VAL A 238 -9.35 35.74 5.32
N PRO A 239 -10.08 35.91 6.44
CA PRO A 239 -10.49 34.78 7.25
C PRO A 239 -11.39 33.85 6.43
N VAL A 240 -11.26 32.54 6.68
CA VAL A 240 -12.13 31.53 6.07
C VAL A 240 -13.58 31.81 6.47
N PRO A 241 -14.52 31.88 5.52
CA PRO A 241 -15.94 32.02 5.84
C PRO A 241 -16.40 30.94 6.83
N PRO A 242 -17.00 31.30 7.99
CA PRO A 242 -17.39 30.32 9.01
C PRO A 242 -18.30 29.20 8.50
N VAL A 243 -19.19 29.51 7.56
CA VAL A 243 -20.09 28.54 6.92
C VAL A 243 -19.36 27.38 6.24
N LEU A 244 -18.15 27.59 5.72
CA LEU A 244 -17.35 26.53 5.10
C LEU A 244 -16.75 25.59 6.16
N LEU A 245 -16.39 26.13 7.32
CA LEU A 245 -15.91 25.33 8.45
C LEU A 245 -17.08 24.56 9.08
N GLU A 246 -18.25 25.18 9.20
CA GLU A 246 -19.49 24.52 9.65
C GLU A 246 -19.87 23.38 8.71
N GLU A 247 -19.88 23.61 7.39
CA GLU A 247 -20.13 22.57 6.37
C GLU A 247 -19.14 21.39 6.52
N ALA A 248 -17.85 21.67 6.73
CA ALA A 248 -16.83 20.64 6.94
C ALA A 248 -17.00 19.83 8.24
N TYR A 249 -17.48 20.47 9.32
CA TYR A 249 -17.73 19.80 10.59
C TYR A 249 -19.02 18.97 10.60
N ASP A 250 -20.07 19.50 9.98
CA ASP A 250 -21.40 18.88 9.95
C ASP A 250 -21.48 17.74 8.93
N ASP A 251 -20.93 17.95 7.74
CA ASP A 251 -20.87 16.96 6.66
C ASP A 251 -19.49 16.93 5.99
N PRO A 252 -18.50 16.23 6.58
CA PRO A 252 -17.18 16.07 5.99
C PRO A 252 -17.21 15.51 4.56
N ALA A 253 -18.20 14.68 4.21
CA ALA A 253 -18.30 14.07 2.90
C ALA A 253 -18.75 15.05 1.81
N SER A 254 -19.30 16.21 2.18
CA SER A 254 -19.61 17.32 1.26
C SER A 254 -18.35 18.07 0.80
N VAL A 255 -17.29 18.10 1.62
CA VAL A 255 -16.05 18.85 1.34
C VAL A 255 -14.87 17.94 1.00
N LEU A 256 -14.81 16.74 1.58
CA LEU A 256 -13.80 15.73 1.31
C LEU A 256 -14.34 14.63 0.40
N GLU A 257 -13.44 14.05 -0.39
CA GLU A 257 -13.66 12.78 -1.06
C GLU A 257 -12.50 11.83 -0.82
N THR A 258 -12.82 10.57 -0.57
CA THR A 258 -11.87 9.47 -0.68
C THR A 258 -11.58 9.24 -2.15
N VAL A 259 -10.29 9.28 -2.51
CA VAL A 259 -9.88 9.08 -3.91
C VAL A 259 -9.93 7.59 -4.21
N ALA A 260 -10.66 7.24 -5.26
CA ALA A 260 -10.87 5.85 -5.63
C ALA A 260 -9.54 5.18 -6.05
N SER A 261 -9.44 3.86 -5.92
CA SER A 261 -8.20 3.14 -6.29
C SER A 261 -7.94 3.23 -7.79
N GLU A 262 -8.98 3.37 -8.62
CA GLU A 262 -8.90 3.55 -10.08
C GLU A 262 -8.24 4.87 -10.49
N GLU A 263 -8.24 5.88 -9.59
CA GLU A 263 -7.53 7.15 -9.80
C GLU A 263 -6.05 7.08 -9.40
N GLN A 264 -5.60 5.98 -8.78
CA GLN A 264 -4.18 5.80 -8.46
C GLN A 264 -3.37 5.66 -9.76
N PRO A 265 -2.42 6.56 -10.03
CA PRO A 265 -1.60 6.42 -11.22
C PRO A 265 -0.69 5.19 -11.13
N PRO A 266 -0.31 4.61 -12.27
CA PRO A 266 0.71 3.57 -12.28
C PRO A 266 2.03 4.13 -11.70
N PRO A 267 2.84 3.27 -11.04
CA PRO A 267 4.13 3.69 -10.53
C PRO A 267 5.03 4.16 -11.67
N VAL A 268 5.80 5.23 -11.44
CA VAL A 268 6.82 5.68 -12.37
C VAL A 268 7.97 4.65 -12.34
N VAL A 269 8.09 3.85 -13.39
CA VAL A 269 9.28 3.03 -13.62
C VAL A 269 10.38 3.98 -14.07
N LEU A 270 11.23 4.42 -13.16
CA LEU A 270 12.47 5.08 -13.55
C LEU A 270 13.26 4.08 -14.41
N PRO A 271 13.69 4.45 -15.63
CA PRO A 271 14.45 3.54 -16.48
C PRO A 271 15.74 3.15 -15.77
N ASN A 272 15.81 1.88 -15.34
CA ASN A 272 16.96 1.15 -14.80
C ASN A 272 18.11 2.01 -14.27
N GLU A 273 18.16 2.22 -12.95
CA GLU A 273 19.46 2.19 -12.29
C GLU A 273 20.06 0.81 -12.59
N GLN A 274 20.98 0.78 -13.55
CA GLN A 274 21.91 -0.31 -13.73
C GLN A 274 22.52 -0.59 -12.36
N LEU A 275 22.15 -1.73 -11.76
CA LEU A 275 22.88 -2.26 -10.62
C LEU A 275 24.38 -2.21 -10.96
N PRO A 276 25.21 -1.50 -10.20
CA PRO A 276 26.65 -1.55 -10.41
C PRO A 276 27.10 -2.99 -10.20
N GLY A 277 27.95 -3.46 -11.11
CA GLY A 277 28.25 -4.86 -11.36
C GLY A 277 28.48 -5.72 -10.12
N ALA A 278 27.92 -6.93 -10.15
CA ALA A 278 28.44 -8.02 -9.34
C ALA A 278 29.80 -8.46 -9.92
N PRO A 279 30.83 -8.70 -9.08
CA PRO A 279 32.09 -9.29 -9.48
C PRO A 279 31.94 -10.74 -9.96
#